data_AF-A0A899FZC8-F1
#
_entry.id   AF-A0A899FZC8-F1
#
_cell.length_a   1.000
_cell.length_b   1.000
_cell.length_c   1.000
_cell.angle_alpha   90.00
_cell.angle_beta   90.00
_cell.angle_gamma   90.00
#
_symmetry.space_group_name_H-M   'P 1'
#
loop_
_entity.id
_entity.type
_entity.pdbx_description
1 polymer ?
#
loop_
_entity_poly.entity_id
_entity_poly.type
_entity_poly.pdbx_seq_one_letter_code
_entity_poly.pdbx_strand_id
1 'polypeptide(L)'
;MANGHEIVALANLYTSEEREIDSYMYQTVGQDVIQLFEKAMNVPLYREVIIGKSIDQSLTYHETLNDETEDLYRLLKRIQKLHPDVKAVSIGAILSNYQRTRVENVCKRLNLISLAYLWNRDQKDLLEEMISQNLHAIIIKVSTFGLDKSHLGKSLIEIKEHLFKINKLYDINLCGEGGEYETLVLDCPIFQKKIKILKSEIVDHFPGVSYLKFNAKIEEKSFVDTNWKKRFVLPNQLGKKYEQLKKYLDEFQDEEYDKTPIIPTISIKNKSDEIFMNSSKLKNLIAIGGIDLHLESTDLPAYTLEEEFHFCMNKLKSYLKSYILDLCDIVFFELILKKMDYIPLIDTLYSQYFNFPKPPPRICINCSNLKFGRLQISVLADPSHNKRSVVYVQSQNYWIPANTGFYSHAFIHEDIVFIAGQIGIIPSTLSLPYPKLFSSEVAFSLQNLERIFESLEIFNISCIAFISNKSHVSATNKAWKYSSLCNDNCLIVLVNDLSYGALIEWHLIGKKKQKIVKNNFWSILHSTLKNFENCKSLKTMFEVLLKPFKEKGSNNKILSSTIYYNSKVFEEIESLETVSKAIFNIIYIILGYSIEAHCISTNGIWVNGETAIPILIAMKIIYSVS
;
A
#
# COMPACT_ATOMS: atom_id res chain seq x y z
N MET A 1 0.19 -24.38 -0.65
CA MET A 1 -0.29 -25.61 0.02
C MET A 1 -0.70 -25.39 1.48
N ALA A 2 0.15 -24.89 2.38
CA ALA A 2 -0.25 -24.65 3.78
C ALA A 2 -1.41 -23.63 3.92
N ASN A 3 -1.50 -22.66 2.99
CA ASN A 3 -2.64 -21.74 2.84
C ASN A 3 -3.95 -22.40 2.32
N GLY A 4 -4.06 -23.73 2.32
CA GLY A 4 -5.26 -24.45 1.86
C GLY A 4 -5.34 -24.74 0.36
N HIS A 5 -4.33 -24.35 -0.43
CA HIS A 5 -4.30 -24.60 -1.88
C HIS A 5 -3.77 -25.99 -2.26
N GLU A 6 -4.29 -26.53 -3.35
CA GLU A 6 -3.79 -27.74 -4.02
C GLU A 6 -2.97 -27.37 -5.27
N ILE A 7 -1.90 -28.14 -5.55
CA ILE A 7 -1.08 -27.92 -6.75
C ILE A 7 -1.62 -28.85 -7.84
N VAL A 8 -2.24 -28.26 -8.87
CA VAL A 8 -2.83 -29.00 -9.99
C VAL A 8 -1.81 -29.23 -11.12
N ALA A 9 -0.94 -28.24 -11.36
CA ALA A 9 0.06 -28.29 -12.43
C ALA A 9 1.29 -27.43 -12.09
N LEU A 10 2.42 -27.78 -12.68
CA LEU A 10 3.64 -26.97 -12.74
C LEU A 10 3.74 -26.30 -14.11
N ALA A 11 4.15 -25.03 -14.14
CA ALA A 11 4.36 -24.26 -15.36
C ALA A 11 5.82 -23.79 -15.43
N ASN A 12 6.48 -23.99 -16.56
CA ASN A 12 7.85 -23.53 -16.76
C ASN A 12 8.03 -22.95 -18.16
N LEU A 13 8.49 -21.70 -18.22
CA LEU A 13 9.04 -21.12 -19.44
C LEU A 13 10.54 -21.42 -19.48
N TYR A 14 11.04 -21.80 -20.66
CA TYR A 14 12.43 -22.21 -20.86
C TYR A 14 12.98 -21.63 -22.16
N THR A 15 14.30 -21.53 -22.26
CA THR A 15 14.96 -21.08 -23.49
C THR A 15 15.36 -22.29 -24.34
N SER A 16 15.20 -22.17 -25.67
CA SER A 16 15.74 -23.15 -26.61
C SER A 16 17.27 -23.06 -26.75
N GLU A 17 17.87 -21.97 -26.27
CA GLU A 17 19.31 -21.79 -26.26
C GLU A 17 19.95 -22.63 -25.15
N GLU A 18 21.12 -23.23 -25.43
CA GLU A 18 21.87 -23.97 -24.41
C GLU A 18 22.58 -23.07 -23.39
N ARG A 19 22.51 -21.74 -23.57
CA ARG A 19 23.21 -20.75 -22.75
C ARG A 19 22.23 -19.89 -21.98
N GLU A 20 22.71 -19.39 -20.84
CA GLU A 20 22.04 -18.37 -20.04
C GLU A 20 21.76 -17.12 -20.89
N ILE A 21 20.55 -16.57 -20.75
CA ILE A 21 20.08 -15.41 -21.52
C ILE A 21 19.89 -14.14 -20.67
N ASP A 22 20.21 -14.19 -19.37
CA ASP A 22 20.09 -13.10 -18.40
C ASP A 22 18.69 -12.44 -18.41
N SER A 23 17.63 -13.25 -18.40
CA SER A 23 16.25 -12.75 -18.35
C SER A 23 15.94 -12.13 -16.99
N TYR A 24 15.34 -10.93 -16.99
CA TYR A 24 14.80 -10.29 -15.78
C TYR A 24 13.61 -11.05 -15.18
N MET A 25 12.92 -11.85 -15.99
CA MET A 25 11.67 -12.51 -15.62
C MET A 25 11.88 -13.96 -15.19
N TYR A 26 12.80 -14.68 -15.84
CA TYR A 26 12.91 -16.14 -15.69
C TYR A 26 14.32 -16.58 -15.38
N GLN A 27 14.45 -17.49 -14.42
CA GLN A 27 15.67 -18.23 -14.20
C GLN A 27 15.89 -19.24 -15.35
N THR A 28 16.97 -19.10 -16.11
CA THR A 28 17.33 -20.07 -17.16
C THR A 28 18.42 -21.06 -16.75
N VAL A 29 19.26 -20.74 -15.76
CA VAL A 29 20.20 -21.72 -15.19
C VAL A 29 19.44 -22.85 -14.50
N GLY A 30 19.84 -24.09 -14.80
CA GLY A 30 19.24 -25.30 -14.23
C GLY A 30 17.99 -25.79 -14.96
N GLN A 31 17.58 -25.16 -16.07
CA GLN A 31 16.40 -25.56 -16.86
C GLN A 31 16.41 -27.02 -17.32
N ASP A 32 17.60 -27.62 -17.48
CA ASP A 32 17.80 -29.02 -17.89
C ASP A 32 17.22 -30.02 -16.87
N VAL A 33 17.15 -29.62 -15.60
CA VAL A 33 16.71 -30.46 -14.48
C VAL A 33 15.20 -30.30 -14.21
N ILE A 34 14.57 -29.23 -14.69
CA ILE A 34 13.17 -28.89 -14.38
C ILE A 34 12.20 -29.99 -14.82
N GLN A 35 12.48 -30.71 -15.91
CA GLN A 35 11.68 -31.86 -16.35
C GLN A 35 11.56 -32.97 -15.29
N LEU A 36 12.50 -33.06 -14.35
CA LEU A 36 12.45 -34.03 -13.27
C LEU A 36 11.43 -33.64 -12.18
N PHE A 37 11.05 -32.36 -12.07
CA PHE A 37 10.11 -31.91 -11.04
C PHE A 37 8.73 -32.56 -11.17
N GLU A 38 8.31 -32.88 -12.41
CA GLU A 38 7.07 -33.63 -12.65
C GLU A 38 7.03 -34.94 -11.86
N LYS A 39 8.12 -35.73 -11.96
CA LYS A 39 8.27 -37.01 -11.26
C LYS A 39 8.60 -36.83 -9.79
N ALA A 40 9.35 -35.79 -9.43
CA ALA A 40 9.72 -35.50 -8.05
C ALA A 40 8.49 -35.12 -7.22
N MET A 41 7.60 -34.28 -7.75
CA MET A 41 6.39 -33.82 -7.07
C MET A 41 5.17 -34.71 -7.33
N ASN A 42 5.21 -35.54 -8.38
CA ASN A 42 4.05 -36.26 -8.90
C ASN A 42 2.90 -35.31 -9.29
N VAL A 43 3.24 -34.26 -10.03
CA VAL A 43 2.33 -33.22 -10.52
C VAL A 43 2.66 -32.94 -11.99
N PRO A 44 1.67 -32.86 -12.91
CA PRO A 44 1.92 -32.59 -14.33
C PRO A 44 2.75 -31.33 -14.57
N LEU A 45 3.74 -31.40 -15.46
CA LEU A 45 4.57 -30.25 -15.83
C LEU A 45 4.28 -29.81 -17.27
N TYR A 46 3.93 -28.53 -17.43
CA TYR A 46 3.75 -27.89 -18.72
C TYR A 46 4.90 -26.93 -18.99
N ARG A 47 5.54 -27.14 -20.13
CA ARG A 47 6.66 -26.30 -20.58
C ARG A 47 6.32 -25.57 -21.88
N GLU A 48 6.85 -24.37 -22.03
CA GLU A 48 6.76 -23.58 -23.25
C GLU A 48 8.06 -22.83 -23.49
N VAL A 49 8.48 -22.73 -24.75
CA VAL A 49 9.69 -21.99 -25.13
C VAL A 49 9.40 -20.50 -25.04
N ILE A 50 10.34 -19.73 -24.50
CA ILE A 50 10.33 -18.27 -24.55
C ILE A 50 10.65 -17.83 -25.98
N ILE A 51 9.69 -17.17 -26.62
CA ILE A 51 9.81 -16.64 -27.99
C ILE A 51 9.84 -15.11 -27.96
N GLY A 52 9.15 -14.51 -26.99
CA GLY A 52 9.12 -13.08 -26.76
C GLY A 52 10.44 -12.55 -26.20
N LYS A 53 10.57 -11.22 -26.23
CA LYS A 53 11.70 -10.48 -25.64
C LYS A 53 11.23 -9.64 -24.46
N SER A 54 12.14 -9.17 -23.62
CA SER A 54 11.82 -8.15 -22.60
C SER A 54 11.66 -6.79 -23.29
N ILE A 55 10.43 -6.47 -23.75
CA ILE A 55 10.11 -5.26 -24.52
C ILE A 55 9.58 -4.18 -23.58
N ASP A 56 8.48 -4.44 -22.89
CA ASP A 56 8.00 -3.53 -21.86
C ASP A 56 8.79 -3.82 -20.60
N GLN A 57 9.66 -2.89 -20.20
CA GLN A 57 10.46 -2.98 -18.98
C GLN A 57 9.93 -2.11 -17.85
N SER A 58 8.74 -1.54 -18.01
CA SER A 58 8.12 -0.73 -16.97
C SER A 58 7.71 -1.59 -15.78
N LEU A 59 7.53 -0.93 -14.62
CA LEU A 59 7.04 -1.58 -13.39
C LEU A 59 5.58 -2.04 -13.50
N THR A 60 4.80 -1.44 -14.39
CA THR A 60 3.40 -1.77 -14.60
C THR A 60 3.23 -2.26 -16.02
N TYR A 61 3.12 -3.58 -16.19
CA TYR A 61 3.08 -4.18 -17.52
C TYR A 61 1.82 -3.81 -18.30
N HIS A 62 1.99 -3.56 -19.60
CA HIS A 62 0.90 -3.43 -20.58
C HIS A 62 1.02 -4.54 -21.63
N GLU A 63 -0.11 -5.04 -22.12
CA GLU A 63 -0.11 -6.05 -23.18
C GLU A 63 0.72 -5.56 -24.36
N THR A 64 1.84 -6.24 -24.57
CA THR A 64 2.87 -5.82 -25.51
C THR A 64 3.18 -6.98 -26.45
N LEU A 65 2.95 -6.75 -27.74
CA LEU A 65 3.14 -7.77 -28.75
C LEU A 65 4.60 -8.26 -28.76
N ASN A 66 4.79 -9.58 -28.79
CA ASN A 66 6.09 -10.26 -28.77
C ASN A 66 6.90 -10.08 -27.47
N ASP A 67 6.27 -9.69 -26.37
CA ASP A 67 6.92 -9.63 -25.07
C ASP A 67 6.96 -11.02 -24.39
N GLU A 68 8.00 -11.30 -23.60
CA GLU A 68 8.17 -12.55 -22.85
C GLU A 68 7.02 -12.84 -21.86
N THR A 69 6.27 -11.80 -21.46
CA THR A 69 5.07 -11.92 -20.62
C THR A 69 3.91 -12.57 -21.39
N GLU A 70 3.81 -12.39 -22.70
CA GLU A 70 2.76 -13.01 -23.52
C GLU A 70 2.99 -14.52 -23.70
N ASP A 71 4.24 -14.98 -23.58
CA ASP A 71 4.54 -16.41 -23.54
C ASP A 71 3.96 -17.06 -22.27
N LEU A 72 4.01 -16.36 -21.14
CA LEU A 72 3.36 -16.79 -19.89
C LEU A 72 1.85 -16.85 -20.04
N TYR A 73 1.24 -15.85 -20.70
CA TYR A 73 -0.19 -15.84 -20.99
C TYR A 73 -0.60 -17.08 -21.80
N ARG A 74 0.13 -17.41 -22.88
CA ARG A 74 -0.18 -18.59 -23.70
C ARG A 74 -0.04 -19.90 -22.91
N LEU A 75 1.03 -20.05 -22.13
CA LEU A 75 1.25 -21.23 -21.30
C LEU A 75 0.13 -21.41 -20.29
N LEU A 76 -0.21 -20.38 -19.52
CA LEU A 76 -1.26 -20.45 -18.50
C LEU A 76 -2.64 -20.67 -19.11
N LYS A 77 -2.95 -20.06 -20.26
CA LYS A 77 -4.19 -20.30 -21.00
C LYS A 77 -4.32 -21.75 -21.45
N ARG A 78 -3.21 -22.35 -21.91
CA ARG A 78 -3.18 -23.78 -22.28
C ARG A 78 -3.41 -24.67 -21.06
N ILE A 79 -2.79 -24.36 -19.92
CA ILE A 79 -3.00 -25.09 -18.66
C ILE A 79 -4.45 -24.98 -18.21
N GLN A 80 -5.04 -23.78 -18.18
CA GLN A 80 -6.44 -23.56 -17.79
C GLN A 80 -7.42 -24.33 -18.69
N LYS A 81 -7.12 -24.46 -19.99
CA LYS A 81 -7.93 -25.30 -20.90
C LYS A 81 -7.86 -26.78 -20.56
N LEU A 82 -6.71 -27.28 -20.10
CA LEU A 82 -6.48 -28.68 -19.74
C LEU A 82 -6.95 -29.00 -18.31
N HIS A 83 -6.96 -28.00 -17.42
CA HIS A 83 -7.37 -28.05 -16.03
C HIS A 83 -8.37 -26.92 -15.73
N PRO A 84 -9.65 -27.06 -16.14
CA PRO A 84 -10.66 -26.00 -15.99
C PRO A 84 -10.97 -25.60 -14.54
N ASP A 85 -10.57 -26.44 -13.58
CA ASP A 85 -10.70 -26.24 -12.14
C ASP A 85 -9.57 -25.38 -11.52
N VAL A 86 -8.52 -25.05 -12.29
CA VAL A 86 -7.47 -24.12 -11.86
C VAL A 86 -8.05 -22.72 -11.65
N LYS A 87 -7.85 -22.19 -10.44
CA LYS A 87 -8.35 -20.87 -10.02
C LYS A 87 -7.25 -19.83 -9.78
N ALA A 88 -6.00 -20.26 -9.67
CA ALA A 88 -4.93 -19.41 -9.20
C ALA A 88 -3.55 -19.81 -9.75
N VAL A 89 -2.62 -18.86 -9.75
CA VAL A 89 -1.21 -19.04 -10.09
C VAL A 89 -0.38 -18.60 -8.89
N SER A 90 0.50 -19.48 -8.40
CA SER A 90 1.45 -19.14 -7.35
C SER A 90 2.81 -18.82 -7.95
N ILE A 91 3.42 -17.73 -7.50
CA ILE A 91 4.76 -17.32 -7.90
C ILE A 91 5.72 -17.25 -6.72
N GLY A 92 7.01 -17.39 -7.03
CA GLY A 92 8.10 -17.34 -6.07
C GLY A 92 8.78 -15.98 -5.91
N ALA A 93 8.26 -14.90 -6.52
CA ALA A 93 8.86 -13.57 -6.42
C ALA A 93 8.90 -13.09 -4.96
N ILE A 94 10.08 -12.70 -4.48
CA ILE A 94 10.30 -12.31 -3.08
C ILE A 94 10.29 -10.79 -2.92
N LEU A 95 10.95 -10.03 -3.80
CA LEU A 95 10.88 -8.55 -3.80
C LEU A 95 10.51 -7.96 -5.16
N SER A 96 10.72 -8.69 -6.25
CA SER A 96 10.60 -8.19 -7.62
C SER A 96 9.18 -7.79 -7.96
N ASN A 97 8.93 -6.48 -7.93
CA ASN A 97 7.71 -5.90 -8.48
C ASN A 97 7.57 -6.17 -9.98
N TYR A 98 8.70 -6.22 -10.72
CA TYR A 98 8.71 -6.50 -12.15
C TYR A 98 8.04 -7.85 -12.47
N GLN A 99 8.42 -8.91 -11.73
CA GLN A 99 7.86 -10.24 -11.92
C GLN A 99 6.42 -10.33 -11.41
N ARG A 100 6.15 -9.78 -10.23
CA ARG A 100 4.81 -9.78 -9.62
C ARG A 100 3.77 -9.15 -10.53
N THR A 101 4.02 -7.94 -11.03
CA THR A 101 3.01 -7.18 -11.80
C THR A 101 2.72 -7.81 -13.16
N ARG A 102 3.70 -8.44 -13.81
CA ARG A 102 3.51 -9.22 -15.05
C ARG A 102 2.60 -10.42 -14.83
N VAL A 103 2.83 -11.17 -13.75
CA VAL A 103 1.97 -12.32 -13.42
C VAL A 103 0.57 -11.86 -13.01
N GLU A 104 0.46 -10.79 -12.21
CA GLU A 104 -0.84 -10.19 -11.87
C GLU A 104 -1.62 -9.78 -13.13
N ASN A 105 -0.95 -9.18 -14.11
CA ASN A 105 -1.58 -8.81 -15.39
C ASN A 105 -2.10 -10.04 -16.15
N VAL A 106 -1.27 -11.08 -16.31
CA VAL A 106 -1.67 -12.31 -17.00
C VAL A 106 -2.82 -13.01 -16.27
N CYS A 107 -2.75 -13.12 -14.94
CA CYS A 107 -3.80 -13.70 -14.12
C CYS A 107 -5.12 -12.94 -14.28
N LYS A 108 -5.07 -11.60 -14.23
CA LYS A 108 -6.24 -10.74 -14.46
C LYS A 108 -6.90 -11.01 -15.81
N ARG A 109 -6.11 -11.11 -16.90
CA ARG A 109 -6.63 -11.41 -18.26
C ARG A 109 -7.22 -12.81 -18.40
N LEU A 110 -6.80 -13.76 -17.57
CA LEU A 110 -7.29 -15.15 -17.54
C LEU A 110 -8.33 -15.42 -16.45
N ASN A 111 -8.73 -14.38 -15.69
CA ASN A 111 -9.61 -14.50 -14.53
C ASN A 111 -9.10 -15.53 -13.49
N LEU A 112 -7.79 -15.50 -13.23
CA LEU A 112 -7.09 -16.29 -12.22
C LEU A 112 -6.66 -15.40 -11.06
N ILE A 113 -6.53 -15.98 -9.87
CA ILE A 113 -5.98 -15.31 -8.69
C ILE A 113 -4.45 -15.39 -8.72
N SER A 114 -3.76 -14.26 -8.56
CA SER A 114 -2.30 -14.24 -8.38
C SER A 114 -1.95 -14.44 -6.89
N LEU A 115 -1.13 -15.45 -6.58
CA LEU A 115 -0.68 -15.76 -5.22
C LEU A 115 0.82 -15.46 -5.10
N ALA A 116 1.19 -14.43 -4.34
CA ALA A 116 2.56 -13.98 -4.14
C ALA A 116 2.92 -13.98 -2.64
N TYR A 117 2.80 -15.14 -2.00
CA TYR A 117 2.95 -15.26 -0.53
C TYR A 117 4.35 -14.96 0.01
N LEU A 118 5.38 -15.05 -0.82
CA LEU A 118 6.75 -14.71 -0.44
C LEU A 118 7.06 -13.22 -0.61
N TRP A 119 6.23 -12.50 -1.35
CA TRP A 119 6.50 -11.14 -1.75
C TRP A 119 6.50 -10.19 -0.53
N ASN A 120 7.55 -9.39 -0.46
CA ASN A 120 7.85 -8.41 0.58
C ASN A 120 7.96 -8.99 2.01
N ARG A 121 8.27 -10.29 2.13
CA ARG A 121 8.67 -10.91 3.41
C ARG A 121 10.12 -10.57 3.76
N ASP A 122 10.42 -10.60 5.06
CA ASP A 122 11.80 -10.49 5.54
C ASP A 122 12.65 -11.65 5.02
N GLN A 123 13.76 -11.32 4.37
CA GLN A 123 14.60 -12.30 3.68
C GLN A 123 15.38 -13.18 4.63
N LYS A 124 15.77 -12.64 5.79
CA LYS A 124 16.48 -13.43 6.79
C LYS A 124 15.56 -14.49 7.35
N ASP A 125 14.35 -14.08 7.77
CA ASP A 125 13.32 -14.99 8.25
C ASP A 125 12.98 -16.04 7.19
N LEU A 126 12.86 -15.63 5.92
CA LEU A 126 12.53 -16.54 4.83
C LEU A 126 13.65 -17.56 4.55
N LEU A 127 14.92 -17.15 4.53
CA LEU A 127 16.07 -18.06 4.37
C LEU A 127 16.14 -19.07 5.52
N GLU A 128 15.99 -18.61 6.76
CA GLU A 128 15.98 -19.47 7.94
C GLU A 128 14.78 -20.44 7.92
N GLU A 129 13.60 -19.97 7.49
CA GLU A 129 12.41 -20.79 7.32
C GLU A 129 12.64 -21.89 6.28
N MET A 130 13.16 -21.58 5.08
CA MET A 130 13.47 -22.57 4.05
C MET A 130 14.38 -23.69 4.58
N ILE A 131 15.44 -23.32 5.31
CA ILE A 131 16.36 -24.28 5.92
C ILE A 131 15.66 -25.13 6.97
N SER A 132 14.90 -24.51 7.88
CA SER A 132 14.17 -25.21 8.95
C SER A 132 13.09 -26.17 8.44
N GLN A 133 12.54 -25.90 7.25
CA GLN A 133 11.51 -26.72 6.59
C GLN A 133 12.12 -27.81 5.70
N ASN A 134 13.42 -28.08 5.81
CA ASN A 134 14.15 -29.09 5.03
C ASN A 134 14.03 -28.87 3.50
N LEU A 135 14.02 -27.60 3.06
CA LEU A 135 14.16 -27.27 1.65
C LEU A 135 15.64 -27.41 1.27
N HIS A 136 15.99 -28.55 0.68
CA HIS A 136 17.36 -28.83 0.26
C HIS A 136 17.62 -28.22 -1.11
N ALA A 137 17.98 -26.94 -1.10
CA ALA A 137 18.42 -26.21 -2.28
C ALA A 137 19.94 -25.99 -2.26
N ILE A 138 20.55 -26.04 -3.45
CA ILE A 138 21.95 -25.74 -3.68
C ILE A 138 22.12 -24.48 -4.53
N ILE A 139 23.24 -23.77 -4.36
CA ILE A 139 23.63 -22.64 -5.19
C ILE A 139 24.07 -23.15 -6.56
N ILE A 140 23.46 -22.64 -7.63
CA ILE A 140 23.75 -23.05 -9.01
C ILE A 140 24.29 -21.93 -9.89
N LYS A 141 24.14 -20.67 -9.48
CA LYS A 141 24.72 -19.49 -10.14
C LYS A 141 25.22 -18.54 -9.05
N VAL A 142 26.31 -17.85 -9.32
CA VAL A 142 26.80 -16.72 -8.51
C VAL A 142 27.12 -15.57 -9.44
N SER A 143 26.76 -14.35 -9.05
CA SER A 143 26.92 -13.15 -9.87
C SER A 143 27.28 -11.89 -9.07
N THR A 144 27.52 -12.01 -7.76
CA THR A 144 27.75 -10.88 -6.85
C THR A 144 29.09 -10.94 -6.15
N PHE A 145 29.57 -9.78 -5.71
CA PHE A 145 30.78 -9.70 -4.90
C PHE A 145 30.60 -10.43 -3.56
N GLY A 146 31.59 -11.24 -3.19
CA GLY A 146 31.54 -12.09 -2.01
C GLY A 146 30.99 -13.49 -2.25
N LEU A 147 30.44 -13.78 -3.44
CA LEU A 147 30.15 -15.14 -3.90
C LEU A 147 31.03 -15.49 -5.10
N ASP A 148 31.64 -16.67 -5.05
CA ASP A 148 32.55 -17.17 -6.07
C ASP A 148 32.28 -18.65 -6.40
N LYS A 149 33.05 -19.21 -7.33
CA LYS A 149 32.93 -20.61 -7.78
C LYS A 149 32.98 -21.64 -6.64
N SER A 150 33.64 -21.34 -5.53
CA SER A 150 33.72 -22.25 -4.38
C SER A 150 32.38 -22.40 -3.64
N HIS A 151 31.41 -21.55 -3.95
CA HIS A 151 30.07 -21.57 -3.38
C HIS A 151 29.08 -22.39 -4.23
N LEU A 152 29.39 -22.60 -5.52
CA LEU A 152 28.57 -23.43 -6.40
C LEU A 152 28.48 -24.87 -5.86
N GLY A 153 27.26 -25.40 -5.80
CA GLY A 153 26.95 -26.73 -5.30
C GLY A 153 26.77 -26.82 -3.79
N LYS A 154 27.13 -25.77 -3.02
CA LYS A 154 26.84 -25.73 -1.57
C LYS A 154 25.34 -25.55 -1.35
N SER A 155 24.83 -26.19 -0.32
CA SER A 155 23.45 -26.03 0.14
C SER A 155 23.23 -24.70 0.84
N LEU A 156 21.97 -24.26 0.93
CA LEU A 156 21.60 -23.06 1.68
C LEU A 156 22.03 -23.14 3.15
N ILE A 157 21.99 -24.33 3.77
CA ILE A 157 22.44 -24.51 5.15
C ILE A 157 23.96 -24.33 5.30
N GLU A 158 24.74 -24.82 4.35
CA GLU A 158 26.20 -24.68 4.36
C GLU A 158 26.66 -23.23 4.14
N ILE A 159 25.93 -22.46 3.33
CA ILE A 159 26.31 -21.09 2.97
C ILE A 159 25.65 -20.02 3.85
N LYS A 160 24.65 -20.36 4.67
CA LYS A 160 23.85 -19.42 5.48
C LYS A 160 24.70 -18.39 6.24
N GLU A 161 25.68 -18.85 7.02
CA GLU A 161 26.53 -17.95 7.84
C GLU A 161 27.39 -17.03 6.97
N HIS A 162 27.83 -17.51 5.80
CA HIS A 162 28.54 -16.69 4.83
C HIS A 162 27.63 -15.62 4.24
N LEU A 163 26.40 -15.99 3.82
CA LEU A 163 25.39 -15.04 3.31
C LEU A 163 25.11 -13.92 4.32
N PHE A 164 24.92 -14.24 5.60
CA PHE A 164 24.73 -13.23 6.66
C PHE A 164 25.92 -12.30 6.80
N LYS A 165 27.15 -12.84 6.71
CA LYS A 165 28.37 -12.03 6.75
C LYS A 165 28.44 -11.07 5.56
N ILE A 166 28.20 -11.54 4.34
CA ILE A 166 28.31 -10.68 3.14
C ILE A 166 27.13 -9.72 2.98
N ASN A 167 25.93 -10.07 3.45
CA ASN A 167 24.82 -9.12 3.56
C ASN A 167 25.19 -7.95 4.48
N LYS A 168 25.81 -8.22 5.64
CA LYS A 168 26.27 -7.14 6.53
C LYS A 168 27.36 -6.26 5.91
N LEU A 169 28.20 -6.82 5.03
CA LEU A 169 29.33 -6.10 4.42
C LEU A 169 28.95 -5.34 3.14
N TYR A 170 28.05 -5.89 2.33
CA TYR A 170 27.77 -5.46 0.97
C TYR A 170 26.27 -5.28 0.67
N ASP A 171 25.39 -5.49 1.66
CA ASP A 171 23.93 -5.38 1.53
C ASP A 171 23.32 -6.28 0.44
N ILE A 172 23.93 -7.46 0.21
CA ILE A 172 23.40 -8.42 -0.76
C ILE A 172 22.04 -8.97 -0.33
N ASN A 173 21.20 -9.37 -1.29
CA ASN A 173 19.95 -10.04 -0.98
C ASN A 173 20.20 -11.44 -0.40
N LEU A 174 19.64 -11.71 0.79
CA LEU A 174 19.83 -13.00 1.47
C LEU A 174 19.14 -14.16 0.76
N CYS A 175 18.12 -13.89 -0.05
CA CYS A 175 17.40 -14.89 -0.84
C CYS A 175 17.77 -14.87 -2.33
N GLY A 176 18.72 -14.03 -2.76
CA GLY A 176 19.22 -13.98 -4.14
C GLY A 176 18.26 -13.33 -5.16
N GLU A 177 17.25 -12.58 -4.72
CA GLU A 177 16.19 -12.01 -5.58
C GLU A 177 16.71 -11.05 -6.68
N GLY A 178 17.85 -10.39 -6.46
CA GLY A 178 18.50 -9.51 -7.45
C GLY A 178 19.33 -10.27 -8.48
N GLY A 179 19.26 -11.61 -8.47
CA GLY A 179 20.07 -12.49 -9.28
C GLY A 179 21.47 -12.70 -8.71
N GLU A 180 21.75 -12.26 -7.47
CA GLU A 180 23.07 -12.38 -6.81
C GLU A 180 23.57 -13.83 -6.79
N TYR A 181 22.64 -14.75 -6.62
CA TYR A 181 22.81 -16.17 -6.81
C TYR A 181 21.48 -16.80 -7.20
N GLU A 182 21.53 -17.95 -7.86
CA GLU A 182 20.33 -18.75 -8.17
C GLU A 182 20.47 -20.12 -7.52
N THR A 183 19.33 -20.80 -7.30
CA THR A 183 19.31 -22.10 -6.63
C THR A 183 18.54 -23.16 -7.40
N LEU A 184 18.82 -24.42 -7.06
CA LEU A 184 18.06 -25.58 -7.50
C LEU A 184 17.67 -26.42 -6.29
N VAL A 185 16.37 -26.67 -6.14
CA VAL A 185 15.83 -27.56 -5.10
C VAL A 185 16.03 -29.02 -5.53
N LEU A 186 16.78 -29.78 -4.73
CA LEU A 186 17.05 -31.20 -4.97
C LEU A 186 16.08 -32.11 -4.20
N ASP A 187 15.66 -31.69 -3.02
CA ASP A 187 14.64 -32.37 -2.23
C ASP A 187 13.91 -31.38 -1.32
N CYS A 188 12.65 -31.68 -1.01
CA CYS A 188 11.87 -30.98 0.00
C CYS A 188 10.70 -31.85 0.47
N PRO A 189 9.97 -31.48 1.53
CA PRO A 189 8.91 -32.32 2.07
C PRO A 189 7.77 -32.64 1.09
N ILE A 190 7.51 -31.78 0.11
CA ILE A 190 6.46 -32.02 -0.90
C ILE A 190 6.90 -32.94 -2.04
N PHE A 191 8.19 -33.27 -2.14
CA PHE A 191 8.70 -34.21 -3.13
C PHE A 191 8.44 -35.65 -2.70
N GLN A 192 7.83 -36.44 -3.58
CA GLN A 192 7.69 -37.89 -3.50
C GLN A 192 9.01 -38.61 -3.80
N LYS A 193 9.81 -38.04 -4.71
CA LYS A 193 11.14 -38.54 -5.08
C LYS A 193 12.12 -37.38 -5.10
N LYS A 194 13.39 -37.63 -4.78
CA LYS A 194 14.41 -36.59 -4.76
C LYS A 194 15.21 -36.58 -6.07
N ILE A 195 15.84 -35.45 -6.35
CA ILE A 195 16.70 -35.26 -7.51
C ILE A 195 18.14 -35.49 -7.08
N LYS A 196 18.83 -36.41 -7.75
CA LYS A 196 20.24 -36.72 -7.52
C LYS A 196 21.08 -36.24 -8.68
N ILE A 197 22.02 -35.36 -8.38
CA ILE A 197 23.04 -34.92 -9.32
C ILE A 197 24.01 -36.08 -9.56
N LEU A 198 24.23 -36.42 -10.83
CA LEU A 198 25.18 -37.43 -11.28
C LEU A 198 26.53 -36.80 -11.64
N LYS A 199 26.47 -35.66 -12.31
CA LYS A 199 27.63 -34.88 -12.74
C LYS A 199 27.25 -33.41 -12.78
N SER A 200 28.19 -32.55 -12.43
CA SER A 200 28.09 -31.10 -12.61
C SER A 200 29.38 -30.55 -13.20
N GLU A 201 29.29 -29.48 -13.98
CA GLU A 201 30.42 -28.72 -14.49
C GLU A 201 30.21 -27.24 -14.24
N ILE A 202 31.29 -26.53 -13.91
CA ILE A 202 31.26 -25.07 -13.74
C ILE A 202 31.47 -24.43 -15.10
N VAL A 203 30.58 -23.53 -15.48
CA VAL A 203 30.65 -22.73 -16.70
C VAL A 203 30.86 -21.27 -16.30
N ASP A 204 31.87 -20.64 -16.90
CA ASP A 204 32.08 -19.20 -16.82
C ASP A 204 31.27 -18.51 -17.92
N HIS A 205 30.37 -17.61 -17.52
CA HIS A 205 29.59 -16.83 -18.48
C HIS A 205 30.33 -15.56 -18.87
N PHE A 206 30.64 -14.73 -17.87
CA PHE A 206 31.40 -13.48 -17.98
C PHE A 206 32.19 -13.24 -16.68
N PRO A 207 33.16 -12.30 -16.64
CA PRO A 207 33.95 -12.03 -15.44
C PRO A 207 33.07 -11.75 -14.22
N GLY A 208 33.20 -12.58 -13.18
CA GLY A 208 32.41 -12.49 -11.96
C GLY A 208 31.08 -13.27 -11.96
N VAL A 209 30.71 -13.92 -13.06
CA VAL A 209 29.49 -14.73 -13.17
C VAL A 209 29.83 -16.17 -13.59
N SER A 210 29.50 -17.12 -12.72
CA SER A 210 29.70 -18.55 -12.96
C SER A 210 28.46 -19.33 -12.55
N TYR A 211 28.17 -20.41 -13.26
CA TYR A 211 27.04 -21.29 -12.95
C TYR A 211 27.36 -22.77 -13.17
N LEU A 212 26.46 -23.64 -12.72
CA LEU A 212 26.56 -25.08 -12.86
C LEU A 212 25.65 -25.60 -13.98
N LYS A 213 26.21 -26.45 -14.85
CA LYS A 213 25.46 -27.32 -15.76
C LYS A 213 25.41 -28.72 -15.16
N PHE A 214 24.25 -29.37 -15.21
CA PHE A 214 23.99 -30.62 -14.49
C PHE A 214 23.55 -31.76 -15.39
N ASN A 215 23.93 -32.96 -15.00
CA ASN A 215 23.19 -34.17 -15.32
C ASN A 215 22.63 -34.75 -14.02
N ALA A 216 21.31 -34.96 -13.96
CA ALA A 216 20.62 -35.42 -12.76
C ALA A 216 19.58 -36.50 -13.11
N LYS A 217 19.22 -37.30 -12.10
CA LYS A 217 18.14 -38.28 -12.21
C LYS A 217 17.26 -38.26 -10.97
N ILE A 218 16.09 -38.88 -11.11
CA ILE A 218 15.21 -39.16 -9.97
C ILE A 218 15.79 -40.31 -9.13
N GLU A 219 15.73 -40.17 -7.81
CA GLU A 219 16.07 -41.19 -6.83
C GLU A 219 14.93 -41.32 -5.82
N GLU A 220 14.59 -42.56 -5.46
CA GLU A 220 13.56 -42.82 -4.44
C GLU A 220 14.00 -42.27 -3.07
N LYS A 221 13.02 -41.80 -2.29
CA LYS A 221 13.26 -41.36 -0.92
C LYS A 221 13.13 -42.55 0.00
N SER A 222 14.00 -42.63 1.01
CA SER A 222 13.84 -43.60 2.11
C SER A 222 12.62 -43.30 2.97
N PHE A 223 12.20 -42.03 3.01
CA PHE A 223 11.06 -41.54 3.76
C PHE A 223 10.42 -40.34 3.05
N VAL A 224 9.09 -40.37 2.91
CA VAL A 224 8.29 -39.24 2.45
C VAL A 224 7.55 -38.67 3.66
N ASP A 225 7.86 -37.43 4.00
CA ASP A 225 7.17 -36.78 5.11
C ASP A 225 5.77 -36.35 4.70
N THR A 226 4.75 -37.04 5.22
CA THR A 226 3.34 -36.70 4.99
C THR A 226 2.78 -35.71 6.01
N ASN A 227 3.50 -35.43 7.10
CA ASN A 227 3.06 -34.57 8.20
C ASN A 227 3.70 -33.18 8.16
N TRP A 228 4.48 -32.83 7.14
CA TRP A 228 5.12 -31.51 7.01
C TRP A 228 4.13 -30.36 7.19
N LYS A 229 2.88 -30.50 6.70
CA LYS A 229 1.82 -29.48 6.84
C LYS A 229 1.51 -29.13 8.29
N LYS A 230 1.62 -30.08 9.22
CA LYS A 230 1.38 -29.86 10.66
C LYS A 230 2.54 -29.13 11.35
N ARG A 231 3.75 -29.23 10.77
CA ARG A 231 4.98 -28.60 11.28
C ARG A 231 5.23 -27.23 10.65
N PHE A 232 4.64 -26.97 9.48
CA PHE A 232 4.74 -25.70 8.80
C PHE A 232 3.92 -24.64 9.52
N VAL A 233 4.58 -23.56 9.93
CA VAL A 233 3.94 -22.43 10.60
C VAL A 233 3.71 -21.34 9.56
N LEU A 234 2.46 -20.94 9.37
CA LEU A 234 2.16 -19.80 8.49
C LEU A 234 2.71 -18.50 9.10
N PRO A 235 3.15 -17.54 8.28
CA PRO A 235 3.57 -16.23 8.77
C PRO A 235 2.49 -15.56 9.63
N ASN A 236 2.92 -14.85 10.66
CA ASN A 236 2.03 -14.07 11.50
C ASN A 236 1.33 -12.99 10.67
N GLN A 237 0.01 -12.90 10.83
CA GLN A 237 -0.82 -11.92 10.10
C GLN A 237 -0.65 -10.50 10.67
N LEU A 238 -0.49 -10.40 11.99
CA LEU A 238 -0.18 -9.16 12.69
C LEU A 238 1.28 -9.15 13.15
N GLY A 239 1.93 -8.00 13.01
CA GLY A 239 3.20 -7.73 13.64
C GLY A 239 3.02 -7.46 15.13
N LYS A 240 4.09 -7.69 15.90
CA LYS A 240 4.08 -7.57 17.37
C LYS A 240 3.48 -6.26 17.89
N LYS A 241 3.76 -5.13 17.23
CA LYS A 241 3.20 -3.80 17.54
C LYS A 241 1.67 -3.83 17.53
N TYR A 242 1.07 -4.42 16.51
CA TYR A 242 -0.39 -4.42 16.32
C TYR A 242 -1.09 -5.52 17.10
N GLU A 243 -0.39 -6.62 17.40
CA GLU A 243 -0.87 -7.59 18.40
C GLU A 243 -1.01 -6.93 19.78
N GLN A 244 -0.05 -6.07 20.17
CA GLN A 244 -0.11 -5.30 21.40
C GLN A 244 -1.23 -4.25 21.37
N LEU A 245 -1.39 -3.52 20.26
CA LEU A 245 -2.52 -2.59 20.09
C LEU A 245 -3.86 -3.31 20.21
N LYS A 246 -4.01 -4.46 19.56
CA LYS A 246 -5.23 -5.26 19.63
C LYS A 246 -5.56 -5.62 21.08
N LYS A 247 -4.60 -6.17 21.83
CA LYS A 247 -4.78 -6.52 23.26
C LYS A 247 -5.14 -5.30 24.10
N TYR A 248 -4.45 -4.19 23.88
CA TYR A 248 -4.74 -2.93 24.57
C TYR A 248 -6.17 -2.45 24.33
N LEU A 249 -6.68 -2.55 23.10
CA LEU A 249 -8.06 -2.17 22.77
C LEU A 249 -9.10 -3.20 23.23
N ASP A 250 -8.75 -4.49 23.30
CA ASP A 250 -9.62 -5.54 23.86
C ASP A 250 -9.87 -5.33 25.36
N GLU A 251 -8.86 -4.84 26.09
CA GLU A 251 -8.91 -4.56 27.53
C GLU A 251 -9.42 -3.14 27.83
N PHE A 252 -9.54 -2.29 26.81
CA PHE A 252 -9.95 -0.90 26.97
C PHE A 252 -11.41 -0.80 27.42
N GLN A 253 -11.62 -0.35 28.64
CA GLN A 253 -12.92 0.05 29.17
C GLN A 253 -13.05 1.57 29.05
N ASP A 254 -14.14 2.02 28.45
CA ASP A 254 -14.41 3.45 28.29
C ASP A 254 -14.94 4.01 29.62
N GLU A 255 -14.02 4.27 30.57
CA GLU A 255 -14.35 4.77 31.92
C GLU A 255 -14.88 6.23 31.91
N GLU A 256 -14.71 6.95 30.79
CA GLU A 256 -15.02 8.38 30.64
C GLU A 256 -16.14 8.70 29.64
N TYR A 257 -16.88 7.71 29.12
CA TYR A 257 -18.08 8.01 28.30
C TYR A 257 -19.26 8.40 29.18
N ASP A 258 -19.05 9.46 29.97
CA ASP A 258 -20.08 10.10 30.75
C ASP A 258 -21.09 10.77 29.81
N LYS A 259 -22.34 10.76 30.25
CA LYS A 259 -23.55 10.86 29.43
C LYS A 259 -23.59 12.13 28.56
N THR A 260 -24.12 11.96 27.35
CA THR A 260 -24.33 12.94 26.28
C THR A 260 -23.03 13.49 25.67
N PRO A 261 -22.53 12.87 24.57
CA PRO A 261 -21.61 13.61 23.72
C PRO A 261 -22.40 14.85 23.22
N ILE A 262 -21.92 16.05 23.52
CA ILE A 262 -22.31 17.24 22.76
C ILE A 262 -21.64 17.03 21.40
N ILE A 263 -22.33 16.30 20.54
CA ILE A 263 -21.95 16.21 19.14
C ILE A 263 -22.44 17.54 18.55
N PRO A 264 -21.54 18.43 18.11
CA PRO A 264 -21.97 19.72 17.59
C PRO A 264 -22.67 19.48 16.26
N THR A 265 -23.99 19.59 16.28
CA THR A 265 -24.84 19.52 15.10
C THR A 265 -24.62 20.78 14.25
N ILE A 266 -23.73 20.71 13.25
CA ILE A 266 -23.50 21.83 12.34
C ILE A 266 -24.66 21.90 11.34
N SER A 267 -25.61 22.78 11.60
CA SER A 267 -26.65 23.16 10.63
C SER A 267 -26.06 24.10 9.58
N ILE A 268 -25.45 23.55 8.53
CA ILE A 268 -25.01 24.36 7.38
C ILE A 268 -26.27 24.74 6.59
N LYS A 269 -26.58 26.04 6.54
CA LYS A 269 -27.55 26.57 5.57
C LYS A 269 -26.92 26.47 4.18
N ASN A 270 -27.38 25.50 3.37
CA ASN A 270 -27.04 25.39 1.94
C ASN A 270 -27.12 26.78 1.30
N LYS A 271 -26.01 27.25 0.72
CA LYS A 271 -26.02 28.51 -0.03
C LYS A 271 -26.01 28.33 -1.56
N SER A 272 -25.94 27.10 -2.07
CA SER A 272 -26.15 26.80 -3.50
C SER A 272 -26.22 25.30 -3.75
N ASP A 273 -27.28 24.82 -4.40
CA ASP A 273 -27.40 23.45 -4.94
C ASP A 273 -26.51 23.22 -6.19
N GLU A 274 -25.38 23.93 -6.30
CA GLU A 274 -24.49 23.90 -7.46
C GLU A 274 -23.32 22.93 -7.26
N ILE A 275 -22.98 22.22 -8.33
CA ILE A 275 -21.74 21.43 -8.45
C ILE A 275 -20.58 22.40 -8.25
N PHE A 276 -19.80 22.19 -7.20
CA PHE A 276 -18.65 23.05 -6.95
C PHE A 276 -17.48 22.58 -7.82
N MET A 277 -16.96 23.51 -8.62
CA MET A 277 -15.77 23.33 -9.43
C MET A 277 -14.72 24.32 -8.94
N ASN A 278 -13.70 23.83 -8.25
CA ASN A 278 -12.65 24.68 -7.69
C ASN A 278 -11.28 24.24 -8.22
N SER A 279 -10.55 25.19 -8.80
CA SER A 279 -9.11 25.05 -9.06
C SER A 279 -8.34 25.56 -7.85
N SER A 280 -7.51 24.71 -7.25
CA SER A 280 -6.74 25.10 -6.06
C SER A 280 -5.28 25.40 -6.38
N LYS A 281 -4.68 26.36 -5.66
CA LYS A 281 -3.26 26.75 -5.84
C LYS A 281 -2.26 25.76 -5.25
N LEU A 282 -2.70 24.69 -4.58
CA LEU A 282 -1.79 23.60 -4.23
C LEU A 282 -1.52 22.76 -5.49
N LYS A 283 -0.47 23.15 -6.22
CA LYS A 283 0.09 22.41 -7.36
C LYS A 283 -0.88 22.19 -8.54
N ASN A 284 -1.88 23.07 -8.67
CA ASN A 284 -2.84 23.13 -9.79
C ASN A 284 -3.83 21.95 -9.87
N LEU A 285 -4.14 21.25 -8.78
CA LEU A 285 -5.20 20.23 -8.82
C LEU A 285 -6.59 20.84 -9.02
N ILE A 286 -7.42 20.13 -9.81
CA ILE A 286 -8.81 20.48 -10.07
C ILE A 286 -9.72 19.54 -9.29
N ALA A 287 -10.61 20.13 -8.50
CA ALA A 287 -11.62 19.42 -7.76
C ALA A 287 -12.98 19.49 -8.47
N ILE A 288 -13.59 18.33 -8.68
CA ILE A 288 -14.93 18.20 -9.27
C ILE A 288 -15.74 17.35 -8.30
N GLY A 289 -16.69 17.95 -7.58
CA GLY A 289 -17.44 17.26 -6.53
C GLY A 289 -18.94 17.35 -6.71
N GLY A 290 -19.66 16.50 -5.97
CA GLY A 290 -21.13 16.56 -5.92
C GLY A 290 -21.81 16.05 -7.20
N ILE A 291 -21.18 15.14 -7.94
CA ILE A 291 -21.79 14.57 -9.14
C ILE A 291 -22.79 13.50 -8.73
N ASP A 292 -24.07 13.84 -8.86
CA ASP A 292 -25.17 12.92 -8.72
C ASP A 292 -26.21 13.11 -9.84
N LEU A 293 -27.18 12.21 -9.85
CA LEU A 293 -28.38 12.31 -10.64
C LEU A 293 -29.44 12.99 -9.75
N HIS A 294 -29.77 14.25 -10.04
CA HIS A 294 -30.75 15.07 -9.31
C HIS A 294 -32.18 14.54 -9.47
N LEU A 295 -32.44 13.35 -8.95
CA LEU A 295 -33.76 12.73 -8.86
C LEU A 295 -34.22 12.78 -7.41
N GLU A 296 -35.45 13.25 -7.21
CA GLU A 296 -36.12 13.13 -5.92
C GLU A 296 -36.55 11.69 -5.68
N SER A 297 -36.83 11.34 -4.41
CA SER A 297 -37.10 9.94 -4.00
C SER A 297 -38.23 9.24 -4.76
N THR A 298 -39.18 10.00 -5.31
CA THR A 298 -40.30 9.51 -6.11
C THR A 298 -39.90 9.06 -7.52
N ASP A 299 -38.80 9.57 -8.07
CA ASP A 299 -38.36 9.33 -9.45
C ASP A 299 -37.29 8.23 -9.55
N LEU A 300 -36.71 7.83 -8.42
CA LEU A 300 -35.72 6.75 -8.33
C LEU A 300 -36.14 5.41 -8.97
N PRO A 301 -37.42 4.96 -8.93
CA PRO A 301 -37.83 3.71 -9.56
C PRO A 301 -37.73 3.72 -11.09
N ALA A 302 -37.67 4.91 -11.71
CA ALA A 302 -37.59 5.05 -13.16
C ALA A 302 -36.19 4.75 -13.74
N TYR A 303 -35.17 4.69 -12.88
CA TYR A 303 -33.78 4.44 -13.27
C TYR A 303 -33.21 3.26 -12.50
N THR A 304 -32.50 2.39 -13.20
CA THR A 304 -31.65 1.36 -12.59
C THR A 304 -30.39 2.00 -11.99
N LEU A 305 -29.77 1.31 -11.03
CA LEU A 305 -28.49 1.76 -10.45
C LEU A 305 -27.39 1.88 -11.50
N GLU A 306 -27.43 1.01 -12.52
CA GLU A 306 -26.51 1.02 -13.65
C GLU A 306 -26.66 2.29 -14.51
N GLU A 307 -27.89 2.62 -14.90
CA GLU A 307 -28.18 3.86 -15.66
C GLU A 307 -27.76 5.11 -14.89
N GLU A 308 -28.01 5.13 -13.59
CA GLU A 308 -27.59 6.23 -12.71
C GLU A 308 -26.07 6.37 -12.64
N PHE A 309 -25.34 5.27 -12.47
CA PHE A 309 -23.89 5.29 -12.45
C PHE A 309 -23.31 5.77 -13.79
N HIS A 310 -23.84 5.26 -14.92
CA HIS A 310 -23.44 5.72 -16.25
C HIS A 310 -23.72 7.20 -16.46
N PHE A 311 -24.86 7.71 -15.99
CA PHE A 311 -25.18 9.13 -16.03
C PHE A 311 -24.12 9.97 -15.29
N CYS A 312 -23.83 9.64 -14.04
CA CYS A 312 -22.83 10.35 -13.25
C CYS A 312 -21.43 10.30 -13.89
N MET A 313 -21.03 9.13 -14.43
CA MET A 313 -19.75 8.99 -15.12
C MET A 313 -19.68 9.79 -16.44
N ASN A 314 -20.77 9.89 -17.20
CA ASN A 314 -20.82 10.71 -18.42
C ASN A 314 -20.76 12.20 -18.09
N LYS A 315 -21.41 12.62 -17.00
CA LYS A 315 -21.32 13.98 -16.47
C LYS A 315 -19.89 14.32 -16.03
N LEU A 316 -19.24 13.41 -15.27
CA LEU A 316 -17.84 13.51 -14.89
C LEU A 316 -16.92 13.65 -16.11
N LYS A 317 -17.08 12.81 -17.14
CA LYS A 317 -16.31 12.92 -18.39
C LYS A 317 -16.49 14.28 -19.07
N SER A 318 -17.70 14.83 -19.04
CA SER A 318 -17.99 16.13 -19.66
C SER A 318 -17.30 17.27 -18.90
N TYR A 319 -17.28 17.21 -17.57
CA TYR A 319 -16.54 18.17 -16.75
C TYR A 319 -15.03 18.05 -16.90
N LEU A 320 -14.46 16.84 -16.94
CA LEU A 320 -13.03 16.67 -17.19
C LEU A 320 -12.63 17.27 -18.55
N LYS A 321 -13.44 17.03 -19.59
CA LYS A 321 -13.21 17.60 -20.93
C LYS A 321 -13.22 19.13 -20.95
N SER A 322 -14.01 19.80 -20.11
CA SER A 322 -13.99 21.27 -20.05
C SER A 322 -12.66 21.84 -19.53
N TYR A 323 -11.85 21.00 -18.90
CA TYR A 323 -10.48 21.31 -18.46
C TYR A 323 -9.40 20.60 -19.31
N ILE A 324 -9.78 20.01 -20.45
CA ILE A 324 -8.86 19.26 -21.32
C ILE A 324 -8.28 18.01 -20.60
N LEU A 325 -9.05 17.43 -19.68
CA LEU A 325 -8.66 16.25 -18.91
C LEU A 325 -9.44 15.01 -19.32
N ASP A 326 -8.88 13.84 -19.01
CA ASP A 326 -9.52 12.54 -19.14
C ASP A 326 -9.65 11.81 -17.79
N LEU A 327 -10.21 10.59 -17.82
CA LEU A 327 -10.34 9.77 -16.60
C LEU A 327 -9.00 9.33 -16.02
N CYS A 328 -7.97 9.24 -16.86
CA CYS A 328 -6.66 8.83 -16.44
C CYS A 328 -5.99 9.94 -15.60
N ASP A 329 -6.35 11.21 -15.82
CA ASP A 329 -5.86 12.36 -15.06
C ASP A 329 -6.42 12.48 -13.63
N ILE A 330 -7.40 11.64 -13.27
CA ILE A 330 -7.91 11.56 -11.90
C ILE A 330 -6.82 11.00 -10.99
N VAL A 331 -6.53 11.71 -9.90
CA VAL A 331 -5.56 11.32 -8.87
C VAL A 331 -6.21 10.76 -7.60
N PHE A 332 -7.50 11.03 -7.40
CA PHE A 332 -8.28 10.54 -6.27
C PHE A 332 -9.77 10.49 -6.61
N PHE A 333 -10.45 9.43 -6.17
CA PHE A 333 -11.87 9.19 -6.43
C PHE A 333 -12.64 8.93 -5.12
N GLU A 334 -13.67 9.71 -4.86
CA GLU A 334 -14.60 9.51 -3.75
C GLU A 334 -15.93 9.00 -4.28
N LEU A 335 -16.43 7.94 -3.67
CA LEU A 335 -17.73 7.36 -3.94
C LEU A 335 -18.55 7.32 -2.64
N ILE A 336 -19.72 7.94 -2.66
CA ILE A 336 -20.69 7.85 -1.56
C ILE A 336 -21.89 7.07 -2.06
N LEU A 337 -22.29 6.02 -1.32
CA LEU A 337 -23.40 5.15 -1.69
C LEU A 337 -24.51 5.23 -0.64
N LYS A 338 -25.77 5.14 -1.08
CA LYS A 338 -26.94 5.10 -0.19
C LYS A 338 -27.09 3.75 0.51
N LYS A 339 -26.63 2.67 -0.12
CA LYS A 339 -26.55 1.31 0.45
C LYS A 339 -25.24 0.65 0.04
N MET A 340 -24.63 -0.10 0.97
CA MET A 340 -23.40 -0.85 0.70
C MET A 340 -23.62 -2.09 -0.17
N ASP A 341 -24.85 -2.62 -0.22
CA ASP A 341 -25.23 -3.74 -1.11
C ASP A 341 -25.04 -3.42 -2.61
N TYR A 342 -24.83 -2.15 -2.96
CA TYR A 342 -24.58 -1.70 -4.33
C TYR A 342 -23.14 -1.98 -4.81
N ILE A 343 -22.19 -2.22 -3.89
CA ILE A 343 -20.76 -2.37 -4.21
C ILE A 343 -20.49 -3.40 -5.32
N PRO A 344 -21.04 -4.63 -5.31
CA PRO A 344 -20.69 -5.63 -6.33
C PRO A 344 -21.00 -5.18 -7.76
N LEU A 345 -22.15 -4.52 -7.96
CA LEU A 345 -22.52 -3.96 -9.26
C LEU A 345 -21.66 -2.74 -9.59
N ILE A 346 -21.46 -1.83 -8.64
CA ILE A 346 -20.64 -0.63 -8.85
C ILE A 346 -19.19 -0.98 -9.17
N ASP A 347 -18.58 -1.97 -8.51
CA ASP A 347 -17.21 -2.41 -8.82
C ASP A 347 -17.11 -2.98 -10.23
N THR A 348 -18.15 -3.70 -10.68
CA THR A 348 -18.26 -4.19 -12.06
C THR A 348 -18.32 -3.04 -13.06
N LEU A 349 -19.18 -2.04 -12.82
CA LEU A 349 -19.32 -0.88 -13.70
C LEU A 349 -18.09 0.03 -13.67
N TYR A 350 -17.52 0.28 -12.49
CA TYR A 350 -16.31 1.07 -12.28
C TYR A 350 -15.14 0.50 -13.09
N SER A 351 -15.02 -0.83 -13.18
CA SER A 351 -14.01 -1.49 -14.01
C SER A 351 -14.09 -1.08 -15.49
N GLN A 352 -15.29 -0.86 -16.03
CA GLN A 352 -15.46 -0.48 -17.44
C GLN A 352 -14.88 0.91 -17.74
N TYR A 353 -14.79 1.77 -16.73
CA TYR A 353 -14.26 3.13 -16.86
C TYR A 353 -12.78 3.25 -16.45
N PHE A 354 -12.34 2.44 -15.48
CA PHE A 354 -11.02 2.55 -14.85
C PHE A 354 -10.11 1.33 -15.09
N ASN A 355 -10.42 0.48 -16.08
CA ASN A 355 -9.55 -0.63 -16.49
C ASN A 355 -8.33 -0.15 -17.31
N PHE A 356 -7.53 0.71 -16.70
CA PHE A 356 -6.23 1.13 -17.19
C PHE A 356 -5.17 0.91 -16.10
N PRO A 357 -3.87 0.97 -16.42
CA PRO A 357 -2.83 0.40 -15.57
C PRO A 357 -2.60 1.09 -14.22
N LYS A 358 -3.05 2.33 -14.06
CA LYS A 358 -2.81 3.17 -12.87
C LYS A 358 -4.09 3.90 -12.44
N PRO A 359 -5.14 3.17 -12.03
CA PRO A 359 -6.39 3.80 -11.62
C PRO A 359 -6.20 4.59 -10.33
N PRO A 360 -7.02 5.64 -10.08
CA PRO A 360 -6.89 6.43 -8.86
C PRO A 360 -7.22 5.60 -7.60
N PRO A 361 -6.65 5.94 -6.43
CA PRO A 361 -7.12 5.46 -5.15
C PRO A 361 -8.56 5.92 -4.90
N ARG A 362 -9.29 5.08 -4.17
CA ARG A 362 -10.73 5.25 -3.95
C ARG A 362 -11.08 5.20 -2.46
N ILE A 363 -12.04 6.03 -2.07
CA ILE A 363 -12.83 5.86 -0.83
C ILE A 363 -14.26 5.47 -1.22
N CYS A 364 -14.87 4.56 -0.47
CA CYS A 364 -16.26 4.16 -0.63
C CYS A 364 -16.97 4.10 0.73
N ILE A 365 -17.87 5.07 1.01
CA ILE A 365 -18.56 5.20 2.30
C ILE A 365 -20.08 5.24 2.15
N ASN A 366 -20.81 4.91 3.22
CA ASN A 366 -22.27 4.88 3.21
C ASN A 366 -22.85 6.16 3.79
N CYS A 367 -23.76 6.78 3.05
CA CYS A 367 -24.61 7.87 3.53
C CYS A 367 -26.06 7.59 3.13
N SER A 368 -26.86 7.10 4.08
CA SER A 368 -28.27 6.79 3.86
C SER A 368 -29.11 8.05 3.56
N ASN A 369 -28.67 9.22 4.00
CA ASN A 369 -29.33 10.51 3.84
C ASN A 369 -28.89 11.28 2.58
N LEU A 370 -28.36 10.59 1.56
CA LEU A 370 -28.13 11.17 0.24
C LEU A 370 -29.42 11.83 -0.29
N LYS A 371 -29.34 13.17 -0.50
CA LYS A 371 -30.45 14.04 -0.91
C LYS A 371 -30.98 13.65 -2.30
N PHE A 372 -30.09 13.35 -3.23
CA PHE A 372 -30.39 12.97 -4.59
C PHE A 372 -29.78 11.61 -4.92
N GLY A 373 -30.48 10.83 -5.75
CA GLY A 373 -29.96 9.57 -6.25
C GLY A 373 -29.70 8.49 -5.18
N ARG A 374 -28.98 7.45 -5.62
CA ARG A 374 -28.42 6.35 -4.83
C ARG A 374 -26.90 6.49 -4.65
N LEU A 375 -26.24 7.34 -5.42
CA LEU A 375 -24.79 7.55 -5.35
C LEU A 375 -24.38 9.00 -5.62
N GLN A 376 -23.22 9.38 -5.11
CA GLN A 376 -22.54 10.63 -5.44
C GLN A 376 -21.05 10.37 -5.70
N ILE A 377 -20.49 11.08 -6.68
CA ILE A 377 -19.09 10.99 -7.09
C ILE A 377 -18.40 12.35 -6.92
N SER A 378 -17.20 12.33 -6.34
CA SER A 378 -16.27 13.46 -6.33
C SER A 378 -14.88 13.00 -6.72
N VAL A 379 -14.10 13.85 -7.40
CA VAL A 379 -12.75 13.53 -7.84
C VAL A 379 -11.79 14.70 -7.66
N LEU A 380 -10.50 14.37 -7.56
CA LEU A 380 -9.39 15.29 -7.79
C LEU A 380 -8.67 14.88 -9.08
N ALA A 381 -8.35 15.84 -9.93
CA ALA A 381 -7.65 15.61 -11.20
C ALA A 381 -6.42 16.51 -11.33
N ASP A 382 -5.41 16.01 -12.04
CA ASP A 382 -4.12 16.67 -12.27
C ASP A 382 -4.00 17.15 -13.73
N PRO A 383 -4.02 18.47 -13.98
CA PRO A 383 -3.91 19.03 -15.32
C PRO A 383 -2.50 19.05 -15.89
N SER A 384 -1.48 18.68 -15.11
CA SER A 384 -0.10 18.68 -15.59
C SER A 384 0.23 17.48 -16.49
N HIS A 385 -0.64 16.46 -16.53
CA HIS A 385 -0.42 15.18 -17.21
C HIS A 385 0.93 14.52 -16.86
N ASN A 386 1.47 14.83 -15.68
CA ASN A 386 2.80 14.38 -15.26
C ASN A 386 2.87 12.85 -15.05
N LYS A 387 4.09 12.32 -15.09
CA LYS A 387 4.35 10.89 -14.87
C LYS A 387 3.87 10.45 -13.48
N ARG A 388 2.95 9.49 -13.49
CA ARG A 388 2.23 8.96 -12.32
C ARG A 388 2.99 7.82 -11.66
N SER A 389 3.07 7.83 -10.33
CA SER A 389 3.55 6.69 -9.54
C SER A 389 2.45 6.23 -8.61
N VAL A 390 2.10 4.95 -8.67
CA VAL A 390 1.04 4.35 -7.85
C VAL A 390 1.59 3.15 -7.10
N VAL A 391 1.04 2.89 -5.92
CA VAL A 391 1.19 1.59 -5.26
C VAL A 391 -0.04 0.78 -5.61
N TYR A 392 0.18 -0.35 -6.28
CA TYR A 392 -0.88 -1.24 -6.72
C TYR A 392 -0.47 -2.70 -6.50
N VAL A 393 -1.28 -3.41 -5.72
CA VAL A 393 -1.08 -4.83 -5.41
C VAL A 393 -2.37 -5.58 -5.67
N GLN A 394 -2.32 -6.56 -6.56
CA GLN A 394 -3.47 -7.43 -6.88
C GLN A 394 -3.30 -8.87 -6.39
N SER A 395 -2.06 -9.27 -6.10
CA SER A 395 -1.77 -10.61 -5.60
C SER A 395 -2.12 -10.77 -4.13
N GLN A 396 -2.61 -11.95 -3.77
CA GLN A 396 -2.78 -12.37 -2.38
C GLN A 396 -1.41 -12.65 -1.77
N ASN A 397 -1.10 -12.00 -0.65
CA ASN A 397 0.25 -11.97 -0.05
C ASN A 397 0.16 -11.73 1.48
N TYR A 398 1.29 -11.68 2.19
CA TYR A 398 1.30 -11.46 3.65
C TYR A 398 1.58 -10.00 4.08
N TRP A 399 1.94 -9.13 3.13
CA TRP A 399 2.35 -7.77 3.39
C TRP A 399 1.18 -6.77 3.37
N ILE A 400 0.36 -6.76 2.32
CA ILE A 400 -0.73 -5.78 2.17
C ILE A 400 -1.95 -6.44 1.50
N PRO A 401 -3.19 -6.10 1.88
CA PRO A 401 -4.37 -6.61 1.18
C PRO A 401 -4.30 -6.28 -0.32
N ALA A 402 -4.63 -7.25 -1.16
CA ALA A 402 -4.84 -6.99 -2.57
C ALA A 402 -6.03 -6.04 -2.75
N ASN A 403 -5.96 -5.12 -3.70
CA ASN A 403 -7.12 -4.33 -4.06
C ASN A 403 -8.13 -5.23 -4.78
N THR A 404 -9.31 -5.39 -4.18
CA THR A 404 -10.40 -6.17 -4.75
C THR A 404 -11.17 -5.40 -5.85
N GLY A 405 -11.01 -4.07 -5.90
CA GLY A 405 -11.53 -3.21 -6.96
C GLY A 405 -10.45 -2.67 -7.90
N PHE A 406 -10.87 -2.03 -8.99
CA PHE A 406 -9.99 -1.43 -10.00
C PHE A 406 -9.42 -0.08 -9.55
N TYR A 407 -8.89 0.04 -8.33
CA TYR A 407 -8.30 1.25 -7.77
C TYR A 407 -6.89 0.98 -7.23
N SER A 408 -6.06 2.02 -7.04
CA SER A 408 -4.71 1.88 -6.47
C SER A 408 -4.71 2.04 -4.94
N HIS A 409 -3.75 1.42 -4.23
CA HIS A 409 -3.59 1.66 -2.79
C HIS A 409 -3.17 3.08 -2.49
N ALA A 410 -2.27 3.61 -3.31
CA ALA A 410 -1.78 4.96 -3.18
C ALA A 410 -1.47 5.59 -4.55
N PHE A 411 -1.62 6.90 -4.62
CA PHE A 411 -1.23 7.71 -5.77
C PHE A 411 -0.30 8.82 -5.32
N ILE A 412 0.83 8.95 -5.98
CA ILE A 412 1.84 9.97 -5.72
C ILE A 412 1.76 11.03 -6.81
N HIS A 413 1.34 12.23 -6.41
CA HIS A 413 1.36 13.42 -7.24
C HIS A 413 2.44 14.38 -6.70
N GLU A 414 3.55 14.49 -7.42
CA GLU A 414 4.76 15.20 -7.00
C GLU A 414 5.31 14.72 -5.64
N ASP A 415 5.03 15.45 -4.56
CA ASP A 415 5.40 15.10 -3.18
C ASP A 415 4.18 14.75 -2.33
N ILE A 416 2.95 14.81 -2.85
CA ILE A 416 1.71 14.49 -2.14
C ILE A 416 1.31 13.06 -2.47
N VAL A 417 0.77 12.36 -1.48
CA VAL A 417 0.31 10.99 -1.63
C VAL A 417 -1.11 10.85 -1.12
N PHE A 418 -1.99 10.38 -2.00
CA PHE A 418 -3.38 10.03 -1.71
C PHE A 418 -3.48 8.53 -1.51
N ILE A 419 -4.13 8.07 -0.44
CA ILE A 419 -4.22 6.64 -0.11
C ILE A 419 -5.69 6.21 -0.13
N ALA A 420 -5.99 5.06 -0.71
CA ALA A 420 -7.33 4.49 -0.70
C ALA A 420 -7.79 4.16 0.72
N GLY A 421 -9.10 4.01 0.93
CA GLY A 421 -9.65 3.56 2.21
C GLY A 421 -9.01 2.26 2.69
N GLN A 422 -8.52 2.23 3.93
CA GLN A 422 -7.92 1.06 4.56
C GLN A 422 -8.86 0.49 5.63
N ILE A 423 -9.54 -0.61 5.30
CA ILE A 423 -10.30 -1.43 6.25
C ILE A 423 -9.46 -2.59 6.79
N GLY A 424 -9.97 -3.28 7.81
CA GLY A 424 -9.26 -4.34 8.54
C GLY A 424 -9.07 -5.67 7.80
N ILE A 425 -8.87 -5.68 6.47
CA ILE A 425 -8.69 -6.92 5.70
C ILE A 425 -7.37 -7.60 6.07
N ILE A 426 -7.42 -8.92 6.25
CA ILE A 426 -6.25 -9.79 6.40
C ILE A 426 -5.61 -10.00 5.01
N PRO A 427 -4.34 -9.56 4.79
CA PRO A 427 -3.70 -9.64 3.47
C PRO A 427 -3.73 -11.01 2.81
N SER A 428 -3.49 -12.05 3.60
CA SER A 428 -3.25 -13.40 3.11
C SER A 428 -4.52 -14.19 2.81
N THR A 429 -5.70 -13.70 3.22
CA THR A 429 -6.99 -14.35 2.99
C THR A 429 -7.99 -13.44 2.27
N LEU A 430 -7.73 -12.13 2.24
CA LEU A 430 -8.62 -11.09 1.71
C LEU A 430 -9.99 -11.06 2.41
N SER A 431 -10.04 -11.49 3.66
CA SER A 431 -11.23 -11.49 4.51
C SER A 431 -11.07 -10.52 5.68
N LEU A 432 -12.17 -10.03 6.23
CA LEU A 432 -12.18 -9.36 7.54
C LEU A 432 -11.85 -10.38 8.66
N PRO A 433 -11.28 -9.94 9.79
CA PRO A 433 -10.98 -10.80 10.92
C PRO A 433 -12.26 -11.39 11.53
N TYR A 434 -12.16 -12.64 11.97
CA TYR A 434 -13.22 -13.34 12.69
C TYR A 434 -12.70 -13.81 14.07
N PRO A 435 -13.45 -13.62 15.17
CA PRO A 435 -14.74 -12.93 15.25
C PRO A 435 -14.62 -11.43 14.92
N LYS A 436 -15.74 -10.82 14.50
CA LYS A 436 -15.81 -9.42 14.12
C LYS A 436 -15.66 -8.52 15.35
N LEU A 437 -14.43 -8.11 15.64
CA LEU A 437 -14.06 -7.29 16.79
C LEU A 437 -13.43 -5.99 16.31
N PHE A 438 -13.84 -4.87 16.90
CA PHE A 438 -13.32 -3.53 16.58
C PHE A 438 -11.80 -3.47 16.72
N SER A 439 -11.25 -3.98 17.82
CA SER A 439 -9.81 -4.07 18.09
C SER A 439 -9.03 -4.79 17.00
N SER A 440 -9.59 -5.85 16.44
CA SER A 440 -8.97 -6.65 15.38
C SER A 440 -8.95 -5.89 14.07
N GLU A 441 -10.09 -5.33 13.68
CA GLU A 441 -10.19 -4.54 12.45
C GLU A 441 -9.28 -3.32 12.48
N VAL A 442 -9.23 -2.58 13.61
CA VAL A 442 -8.32 -1.46 13.83
C VAL A 442 -6.85 -1.87 13.70
N ALA A 443 -6.46 -2.99 14.33
CA ALA A 443 -5.08 -3.46 14.30
C ALA A 443 -4.63 -3.82 12.87
N PHE A 444 -5.47 -4.53 12.12
CA PHE A 444 -5.19 -4.86 10.72
C PHE A 444 -5.19 -3.62 9.82
N SER A 445 -6.19 -2.74 9.95
CA SER A 445 -6.33 -1.58 9.08
C SER A 445 -5.18 -0.58 9.27
N LEU A 446 -4.77 -0.32 10.51
CA LEU A 446 -3.63 0.56 10.80
C LEU A 446 -2.29 -0.06 10.39
N GLN A 447 -2.13 -1.38 10.54
CA GLN A 447 -0.93 -2.07 10.06
C GLN A 447 -0.81 -1.97 8.54
N ASN A 448 -1.89 -2.27 7.82
CA ASN A 448 -1.91 -2.20 6.36
C ASN A 448 -1.58 -0.78 5.88
N LEU A 449 -2.17 0.22 6.54
CA LEU A 449 -1.90 1.62 6.28
C LEU A 449 -0.43 2.01 6.53
N GLU A 450 0.14 1.68 7.68
CA GLU A 450 1.54 1.99 8.00
C GLU A 450 2.51 1.35 7.02
N ARG A 451 2.26 0.11 6.60
CA ARG A 451 3.08 -0.58 5.58
C ARG A 451 3.13 0.19 4.26
N ILE A 452 2.00 0.78 3.81
CA ILE A 452 1.97 1.66 2.63
C ILE A 452 2.88 2.87 2.85
N PHE A 453 2.75 3.55 3.98
CA PHE A 453 3.54 4.75 4.30
C PHE A 453 5.04 4.48 4.41
N GLU A 454 5.42 3.40 5.08
CA GLU A 454 6.80 2.96 5.23
C GLU A 454 7.44 2.69 3.86
N SER A 455 6.74 2.00 2.96
CA SER A 455 7.25 1.70 1.61
C SER A 455 7.48 2.92 0.74
N LEU A 456 6.80 4.03 1.04
CA LEU A 456 6.86 5.25 0.26
C LEU A 456 7.69 6.36 0.92
N GLU A 457 8.20 6.13 2.13
CA GLU A 457 8.95 7.10 2.95
C GLU A 457 8.20 8.43 3.17
N ILE A 458 6.91 8.34 3.49
CA ILE A 458 6.00 9.49 3.61
C ILE A 458 5.80 9.86 5.09
N PHE A 459 5.49 11.13 5.38
CA PHE A 459 4.89 11.52 6.66
C PHE A 459 3.41 11.92 6.47
N ASN A 460 2.59 11.63 7.48
CA ASN A 460 1.17 11.94 7.45
C ASN A 460 0.91 13.45 7.53
N ILE A 461 0.07 13.98 6.62
CA ILE A 461 -0.44 15.35 6.66
C ILE A 461 -1.78 15.39 7.39
N SER A 462 -2.72 14.53 6.98
CA SER A 462 -4.05 14.44 7.56
C SER A 462 -4.64 13.04 7.42
N CYS A 463 -5.48 12.69 8.38
CA CYS A 463 -6.15 11.41 8.49
C CYS A 463 -7.66 11.61 8.69
N ILE A 464 -8.45 10.73 8.11
CA ILE A 464 -9.87 10.58 8.37
C ILE A 464 -10.11 9.13 8.76
N ALA A 465 -10.76 8.91 9.89
CA ALA A 465 -11.21 7.62 10.37
C ALA A 465 -12.74 7.56 10.27
N PHE A 466 -13.26 6.81 9.29
CA PHE A 466 -14.69 6.54 9.20
C PHE A 466 -15.03 5.37 10.13
N ILE A 467 -16.05 5.52 10.97
CA ILE A 467 -16.54 4.48 11.88
C ILE A 467 -18.03 4.25 11.66
N SER A 468 -18.49 3.01 11.82
CA SER A 468 -19.92 2.67 11.67
C SER A 468 -20.70 2.64 12.99
N ASN A 469 -20.02 2.83 14.14
CA ASN A 469 -20.66 2.85 15.46
C ASN A 469 -20.02 3.90 16.37
N LYS A 470 -20.85 4.79 16.92
CA LYS A 470 -20.43 5.86 17.83
C LYS A 470 -19.69 5.37 19.09
N SER A 471 -19.95 4.14 19.54
CA SER A 471 -19.25 3.58 20.71
C SER A 471 -17.76 3.37 20.47
N HIS A 472 -17.31 3.40 19.21
CA HIS A 472 -15.92 3.20 18.86
C HIS A 472 -15.08 4.49 18.86
N VAL A 473 -15.68 5.67 19.03
CA VAL A 473 -14.98 6.97 19.00
C VAL A 473 -13.74 7.01 19.91
N SER A 474 -13.91 6.64 21.19
CA SER A 474 -12.84 6.71 22.19
C SER A 474 -11.69 5.76 21.83
N ALA A 475 -12.03 4.51 21.48
CA ALA A 475 -11.09 3.49 21.03
C ALA A 475 -10.35 3.88 19.74
N THR A 476 -11.03 4.49 18.76
CA THR A 476 -10.40 5.02 17.54
C THR A 476 -9.33 6.07 17.86
N ASN A 477 -9.63 7.01 18.75
CA ASN A 477 -8.68 8.06 19.14
C ASN A 477 -7.45 7.45 19.85
N LYS A 478 -7.65 6.48 20.74
CA LYS A 478 -6.55 5.76 21.40
C LYS A 478 -5.71 4.96 20.40
N ALA A 479 -6.35 4.30 19.44
CA ALA A 479 -5.65 3.56 18.39
C ALA A 479 -4.82 4.48 17.49
N TRP A 480 -5.37 5.64 17.12
CA TRP A 480 -4.64 6.64 16.33
C TRP A 480 -3.37 7.10 17.04
N LYS A 481 -3.43 7.37 18.35
CA LYS A 481 -2.26 7.73 19.18
C LYS A 481 -1.19 6.65 19.25
N TYR A 482 -1.57 5.39 19.03
CA TYR A 482 -0.63 4.28 18.97
C TYR A 482 0.07 4.16 17.61
N SER A 483 -0.50 4.76 16.56
CA SER A 483 0.08 4.72 15.22
C SER A 483 1.36 5.56 15.13
N SER A 484 2.33 5.10 14.34
CA SER A 484 3.51 5.90 14.00
C SER A 484 3.17 7.09 13.08
N LEU A 485 1.97 7.08 12.49
CA LEU A 485 1.44 8.13 11.63
C LEU A 485 0.67 9.21 12.41
N CYS A 486 0.55 9.05 13.73
CA CYS A 486 -0.22 9.96 14.56
C CYS A 486 0.21 11.41 14.37
N ASN A 487 -0.77 12.27 14.11
CA ASN A 487 -0.67 13.72 14.19
C ASN A 487 -1.99 14.30 14.73
N ASP A 488 -2.00 15.61 14.99
CA ASP A 488 -3.18 16.32 15.52
C ASP A 488 -4.30 16.49 14.47
N ASN A 489 -4.08 16.09 13.21
CA ASN A 489 -4.99 16.31 12.08
C ASN A 489 -5.76 15.03 11.70
N CYS A 490 -6.36 14.36 12.68
CA CYS A 490 -7.20 13.18 12.47
C CYS A 490 -8.67 13.48 12.77
N LEU A 491 -9.51 13.39 11.75
CA LEU A 491 -10.97 13.55 11.88
C LEU A 491 -11.63 12.17 12.04
N ILE A 492 -12.49 12.02 13.03
CA ILE A 492 -13.32 10.81 13.19
C ILE A 492 -14.71 11.12 12.68
N VAL A 493 -15.18 10.36 11.68
CA VAL A 493 -16.49 10.56 11.03
C VAL A 493 -17.36 9.34 11.27
N LEU A 494 -18.55 9.56 11.84
CA LEU A 494 -19.56 8.52 11.94
C LEU A 494 -20.30 8.38 10.60
N VAL A 495 -20.30 7.18 10.04
CA VAL A 495 -21.04 6.83 8.83
C VAL A 495 -22.05 5.73 9.13
N ASN A 496 -23.02 5.54 8.24
CA ASN A 496 -24.06 4.53 8.43
C ASN A 496 -23.52 3.10 8.33
N ASP A 497 -22.57 2.87 7.41
CA ASP A 497 -21.93 1.58 7.17
C ASP A 497 -20.65 1.77 6.34
N LEU A 498 -19.83 0.73 6.24
CA LEU A 498 -18.59 0.69 5.47
C LEU A 498 -18.55 -0.53 4.54
N SER A 499 -17.58 -0.52 3.63
CA SER A 499 -17.38 -1.62 2.69
C SER A 499 -17.23 -2.96 3.42
N TYR A 500 -17.94 -3.99 2.94
CA TYR A 500 -17.99 -5.34 3.54
C TYR A 500 -18.48 -5.37 5.00
N GLY A 501 -19.17 -4.31 5.44
CA GLY A 501 -19.61 -4.14 6.82
C GLY A 501 -18.46 -3.86 7.78
N ALA A 502 -17.33 -3.32 7.34
CA ALA A 502 -16.22 -2.99 8.24
C ALA A 502 -16.65 -2.06 9.39
N LEU A 503 -15.93 -2.11 10.51
CA LEU A 503 -16.19 -1.27 11.67
C LEU A 503 -15.42 0.06 11.63
N ILE A 504 -14.33 0.08 10.86
CA ILE A 504 -13.48 1.26 10.66
C ILE A 504 -12.80 1.25 9.29
N GLU A 505 -12.65 2.43 8.70
CA GLU A 505 -11.86 2.68 7.50
C GLU A 505 -10.96 3.91 7.72
N TRP A 506 -9.66 3.77 7.46
CA TRP A 506 -8.71 4.88 7.54
C TRP A 506 -8.39 5.42 6.16
N HIS A 507 -8.45 6.73 6.00
CA HIS A 507 -8.02 7.44 4.80
C HIS A 507 -7.01 8.51 5.14
N LEU A 508 -5.89 8.55 4.42
CA LEU A 508 -4.82 9.49 4.70
C LEU A 508 -4.32 10.20 3.45
N ILE A 509 -3.91 11.45 3.67
CA ILE A 509 -3.11 12.25 2.75
C ILE A 509 -1.74 12.44 3.39
N GLY A 510 -0.69 12.11 2.65
CA GLY A 510 0.69 12.18 3.12
C GLY A 510 1.58 13.02 2.22
N LYS A 511 2.77 13.36 2.71
CA LYS A 511 3.83 14.01 1.93
C LYS A 511 5.12 13.19 1.94
N LYS A 512 5.69 12.94 0.75
CA LYS A 512 6.94 12.21 0.58
C LYS A 512 8.10 12.97 1.21
N LYS A 513 8.96 12.29 1.96
CA LYS A 513 10.20 12.89 2.47
C LYS A 513 11.08 13.29 1.28
N GLN A 514 11.41 14.57 1.17
CA GLN A 514 12.48 14.98 0.26
C GLN A 514 13.78 14.38 0.79
N LYS A 515 14.58 13.72 -0.07
CA LYS A 515 15.94 13.29 0.28
C LYS A 515 16.75 14.53 0.67
N ILE A 516 16.82 14.82 1.96
CA ILE A 516 17.80 15.75 2.49
C ILE A 516 19.15 15.05 2.27
N VAL A 517 19.91 15.51 1.28
CA VAL A 517 21.35 15.24 1.21
C VAL A 517 21.90 15.66 2.56
N LYS A 518 22.30 14.69 3.40
CA LYS A 518 22.91 14.92 4.71
C LYS A 518 24.26 15.61 4.49
N ASN A 519 24.25 16.92 4.26
CA ASN A 519 25.41 17.76 4.54
C ASN A 519 25.36 18.07 6.04
N ASN A 520 26.07 17.25 6.82
CA ASN A 520 26.59 17.50 8.18
C ASN A 520 25.98 18.69 8.97
N PHE A 521 24.69 18.64 9.29
CA PHE A 521 24.03 19.63 10.15
C PHE A 521 24.14 19.27 11.65
N TRP A 522 24.49 18.01 11.96
CA TRP A 522 24.56 17.48 13.32
C TRP A 522 25.80 17.95 14.12
N SER A 523 26.83 18.48 13.47
CA SER A 523 28.00 19.03 14.16
C SER A 523 27.74 20.40 14.82
N ILE A 524 26.67 21.11 14.43
CA ILE A 524 26.33 22.44 14.98
C ILE A 524 25.47 22.32 16.24
N LEU A 525 24.62 21.29 16.35
CA LEU A 525 23.72 21.15 17.50
C LEU A 525 24.47 20.80 18.79
N HIS A 526 25.56 20.02 18.69
CA HIS A 526 26.27 19.51 19.86
C HIS A 526 27.15 20.56 20.56
N SER A 527 27.61 21.60 19.84
CA SER A 527 28.33 22.73 20.45
C SER A 527 27.38 23.73 21.12
N THR A 528 26.11 23.77 20.72
CA THR A 528 25.12 24.71 21.27
C THR A 528 24.55 24.20 22.59
N LEU A 529 24.39 22.87 22.74
CA LEU A 529 23.81 22.23 23.92
C LEU A 529 24.66 22.37 25.20
N LYS A 530 25.99 22.52 25.10
CA LYS A 530 26.88 22.73 26.26
C LYS A 530 26.71 24.10 26.94
N ASN A 531 26.05 25.08 26.30
CA ASN A 531 25.86 26.42 26.87
C ASN A 531 24.54 26.59 27.65
N PHE A 532 23.69 25.55 27.72
CA PHE A 532 22.39 25.63 28.40
C PHE A 532 22.46 25.39 29.91
N GLU A 533 23.54 24.80 30.43
CA GLU A 533 23.69 24.50 31.86
C GLU A 533 23.83 25.75 32.75
N ASN A 534 24.14 26.93 32.18
CA ASN A 534 24.32 28.18 32.93
C ASN A 534 23.23 29.26 32.68
N CYS A 535 22.14 28.93 31.97
CA CYS A 535 21.09 29.90 31.64
C CYS A 535 20.01 29.99 32.73
N LYS A 536 20.01 31.09 33.51
CA LYS A 536 19.07 31.30 34.64
C LYS A 536 17.67 31.83 34.27
N SER A 537 17.37 32.09 33.00
CA SER A 537 16.01 32.48 32.56
C SER A 537 15.75 32.20 31.07
N LEU A 538 14.47 32.05 30.70
CA LEU A 538 14.01 31.86 29.32
C LEU A 538 14.51 32.97 28.37
N LYS A 539 14.62 34.22 28.86
CA LYS A 539 15.12 35.36 28.08
C LYS A 539 16.60 35.20 27.71
N THR A 540 17.43 34.75 28.64
CA THR A 540 18.86 34.50 28.40
C THR A 540 19.09 33.32 27.45
N MET A 541 18.20 32.32 27.50
CA MET A 541 18.20 31.18 26.58
C MET A 541 17.90 31.61 25.13
N PHE A 542 16.92 32.50 24.95
CA PHE A 542 16.59 33.09 23.65
C PHE A 542 17.71 33.99 23.10
N GLU A 543 18.39 34.75 23.96
CA GLU A 543 19.51 35.61 23.53
C GLU A 543 20.74 34.80 23.06
N VAL A 544 21.04 33.67 23.70
CA VAL A 544 22.11 32.75 23.27
C VAL A 544 21.75 32.03 21.96
N LEU A 545 20.48 31.61 21.82
CA LEU A 545 19.96 30.97 20.60
C LEU A 545 19.99 31.91 19.38
N LEU A 546 19.78 33.21 19.59
CA LEU A 546 19.68 34.21 18.52
C LEU A 546 21.02 34.90 18.18
N LYS A 547 22.07 34.71 19.00
CA LYS A 547 23.38 35.36 18.81
C LYS A 547 24.06 35.02 17.47
N PRO A 548 24.07 33.76 16.99
CA PRO A 548 24.64 33.42 15.67
C PRO A 548 23.86 34.00 14.48
N PHE A 549 22.59 34.36 14.70
CA PHE A 549 21.68 34.88 13.68
C PHE A 549 21.69 36.41 13.58
N LYS A 550 22.25 37.11 14.58
CA LYS A 550 22.47 38.56 14.52
C LYS A 550 23.74 38.96 13.78
N GLU A 551 24.72 38.06 13.63
CA GLU A 551 26.03 38.37 13.02
C GLU A 551 26.13 38.05 11.52
N LYS A 552 25.08 37.49 10.89
CA LYS A 552 25.02 37.29 9.43
C LYS A 552 23.83 38.01 8.80
N GLY A 553 23.95 39.33 8.72
CA GLY A 553 23.17 40.13 7.77
C GLY A 553 23.61 39.84 6.33
N SER A 554 22.67 39.91 5.40
CA SER A 554 22.78 39.74 3.93
C SER A 554 22.80 38.29 3.39
N ASN A 555 21.61 37.71 3.24
CA ASN A 555 21.09 37.23 1.95
C ASN A 555 19.69 36.62 2.14
N ASN A 556 18.75 37.05 1.29
CA ASN A 556 17.33 36.67 1.30
C ASN A 556 17.10 35.14 1.29
N LYS A 557 16.92 34.53 2.46
CA LYS A 557 16.32 33.21 2.63
C LYS A 557 15.29 33.25 3.75
N ILE A 558 14.05 32.91 3.40
CA ILE A 558 12.95 32.70 4.34
C ILE A 558 13.13 31.32 4.98
N LEU A 559 13.24 31.28 6.32
CA LEU A 559 13.11 30.08 7.14
C LEU A 559 11.86 30.28 8.00
N SER A 560 10.83 29.45 7.80
CA SER A 560 9.69 29.35 8.71
C SER A 560 9.91 28.18 9.68
N SER A 561 9.88 28.45 10.98
CA SER A 561 9.71 27.43 12.02
C SER A 561 8.31 27.55 12.61
N THR A 562 7.62 26.42 12.75
CA THR A 562 6.32 26.33 13.43
C THR A 562 6.38 25.17 14.42
N ILE A 563 6.16 25.46 15.70
CA ILE A 563 5.93 24.50 16.77
C ILE A 563 4.42 24.53 17.04
N TYR A 564 3.77 23.38 17.03
CA TYR A 564 2.32 23.23 17.19
C TYR A 564 1.96 22.84 18.63
N TYR A 565 0.83 23.35 19.16
CA TYR A 565 -0.03 22.56 20.04
C TYR A 565 -1.50 23.02 20.06
N ASN A 566 -2.39 22.01 19.93
CA ASN A 566 -3.74 21.83 20.48
C ASN A 566 -4.97 22.57 19.93
N SER A 567 -5.88 21.79 19.32
CA SER A 567 -7.34 21.82 19.61
C SER A 567 -7.99 20.57 18.97
N LYS A 568 -8.55 19.60 19.70
CA LYS A 568 -9.89 19.62 20.35
C LYS A 568 -11.05 20.05 19.44
N VAL A 569 -11.18 19.50 18.23
CA VAL A 569 -12.40 19.68 17.44
C VAL A 569 -12.93 18.31 16.98
N PHE A 570 -14.12 17.99 17.50
CA PHE A 570 -14.97 16.87 17.12
C PHE A 570 -16.14 17.50 16.34
N GLU A 571 -16.45 17.05 15.12
CA GLU A 571 -17.58 17.57 14.33
C GLU A 571 -18.57 16.44 13.98
N GLU A 572 -19.86 16.68 14.19
CA GLU A 572 -20.95 15.82 13.71
C GLU A 572 -21.20 16.08 12.23
N ILE A 573 -21.31 15.02 11.42
CA ILE A 573 -21.68 15.13 10.02
C ILE A 573 -23.07 14.56 9.80
N GLU A 574 -24.08 15.42 9.82
CA GLU A 574 -25.48 15.03 9.53
C GLU A 574 -25.89 15.25 8.06
N SER A 575 -25.01 15.80 7.20
CA SER A 575 -25.33 16.03 5.78
C SER A 575 -24.13 15.92 4.83
N LEU A 576 -24.43 15.60 3.58
CA LEU A 576 -23.50 15.33 2.48
C LEU A 576 -22.55 16.49 2.15
N GLU A 577 -23.05 17.72 2.31
CA GLU A 577 -22.25 18.92 2.12
C GLU A 577 -21.10 19.00 3.14
N THR A 578 -21.24 18.38 4.32
CA THR A 578 -20.27 18.43 5.42
C THR A 578 -19.14 17.41 5.25
N VAL A 579 -19.34 16.24 4.63
CA VAL A 579 -18.23 15.29 4.35
C VAL A 579 -17.34 15.85 3.25
N SER A 580 -17.93 16.28 2.14
CA SER A 580 -17.21 16.98 1.07
C SER A 580 -16.59 18.26 1.62
N LYS A 581 -17.31 19.14 2.33
CA LYS A 581 -16.70 20.33 2.95
C LYS A 581 -15.67 20.01 4.02
N ALA A 582 -15.73 18.93 4.79
CA ALA A 582 -14.69 18.59 5.77
C ALA A 582 -13.42 18.12 5.08
N ILE A 583 -13.55 17.25 4.07
CA ILE A 583 -12.43 16.85 3.19
C ILE A 583 -11.87 18.09 2.48
N PHE A 584 -12.72 18.96 1.94
CA PHE A 584 -12.34 20.20 1.26
C PHE A 584 -11.82 21.28 2.21
N ASN A 585 -12.26 21.34 3.48
CA ASN A 585 -11.81 22.28 4.50
C ASN A 585 -10.48 21.82 5.08
N ILE A 586 -10.28 20.51 5.25
CA ILE A 586 -8.98 19.93 5.57
C ILE A 586 -8.00 20.23 4.43
N ILE A 587 -8.42 20.02 3.18
CA ILE A 587 -7.65 20.46 2.00
C ILE A 587 -7.41 21.97 2.09
N TYR A 588 -8.42 22.82 2.28
CA TYR A 588 -8.32 24.28 2.38
C TYR A 588 -7.37 24.76 3.50
N ILE A 589 -7.41 24.12 4.67
CA ILE A 589 -6.47 24.31 5.80
C ILE A 589 -5.03 23.93 5.39
N ILE A 590 -4.87 22.90 4.55
CA ILE A 590 -3.59 22.49 3.94
C ILE A 590 -3.15 23.45 2.81
N LEU A 591 -4.07 24.15 2.11
CA LEU A 591 -3.78 24.93 0.89
C LEU A 591 -3.61 26.46 1.09
N GLY A 592 -4.12 27.03 2.19
CA GLY A 592 -3.62 28.29 2.77
C GLY A 592 -3.95 29.66 2.15
N TYR A 593 -5.23 30.05 1.97
CA TYR A 593 -5.69 31.47 1.99
C TYR A 593 -7.12 31.64 2.55
N SER A 594 -7.52 32.87 2.93
CA SER A 594 -8.36 33.24 4.10
C SER A 594 -9.82 33.72 3.90
N ILE A 595 -10.65 33.60 4.95
CA ILE A 595 -11.74 34.57 5.28
C ILE A 595 -11.21 35.58 6.31
N GLU A 596 -11.66 36.83 6.19
CA GLU A 596 -11.45 37.95 7.12
C GLU A 596 -11.76 37.58 8.57
N ALA A 597 -10.80 37.82 9.45
CA ALA A 597 -10.97 37.66 10.89
C ALA A 597 -11.81 38.82 11.46
N HIS A 598 -12.95 38.50 12.06
CA HIS A 598 -13.52 39.32 13.12
C HIS A 598 -13.15 38.71 14.48
N CYS A 599 -12.35 39.45 15.22
CA CYS A 599 -12.05 39.21 16.63
C CYS A 599 -13.37 39.27 17.43
N ILE A 600 -13.75 38.17 18.08
CA ILE A 600 -14.78 38.18 19.11
C ILE A 600 -14.16 37.58 20.37
N SER A 601 -13.83 38.47 21.30
CA SER A 601 -13.68 38.21 22.73
C SER A 601 -14.77 37.24 23.21
N THR A 602 -14.41 36.14 23.84
CA THR A 602 -15.38 35.36 24.62
C THR A 602 -15.04 35.44 26.11
N ASN A 603 -16.06 35.85 26.88
CA ASN A 603 -16.07 35.79 28.32
C ASN A 603 -15.69 34.39 28.80
N GLY A 604 -14.88 34.33 29.85
CA GLY A 604 -14.37 33.10 30.43
C GLY A 604 -15.45 32.13 30.89
N ILE A 605 -15.12 30.84 30.88
CA ILE A 605 -15.90 29.79 31.51
C ILE A 605 -15.01 29.03 32.50
N TRP A 606 -15.53 28.93 33.71
CA TRP A 606 -14.98 28.33 34.92
C TRP A 606 -15.00 26.80 34.89
N VAL A 607 -13.91 26.14 35.29
CA VAL A 607 -13.97 24.77 35.84
C VAL A 607 -12.93 24.62 36.97
N ASN A 608 -13.41 24.38 38.19
CA ASN A 608 -12.65 24.06 39.43
C ASN A 608 -11.68 25.11 40.00
N GLY A 609 -12.06 26.38 40.01
CA GLY A 609 -11.59 27.35 41.02
C GLY A 609 -10.22 28.01 40.84
N GLU A 610 -9.43 27.73 39.80
CA GLU A 610 -8.21 28.51 39.50
C GLU A 610 -8.04 28.84 38.01
N THR A 611 -7.63 30.07 37.73
CA THR A 611 -7.54 30.68 36.39
C THR A 611 -6.13 30.54 35.81
N ALA A 612 -5.99 29.94 34.62
CA ALA A 612 -4.75 30.00 33.83
C ALA A 612 -5.06 30.42 32.39
N ILE A 613 -4.46 31.52 31.94
CA ILE A 613 -4.61 32.11 30.61
C ILE A 613 -3.31 31.90 29.82
N PRO A 614 -3.35 31.27 28.63
CA PRO A 614 -2.36 31.54 27.58
C PRO A 614 -2.99 32.44 26.51
N ILE A 615 -2.44 33.64 26.37
CA ILE A 615 -2.67 34.54 25.23
C ILE A 615 -1.79 34.04 24.08
N LEU A 616 -2.37 33.81 22.90
CA LEU A 616 -1.61 33.71 21.65
C LEU A 616 -2.08 34.79 20.68
N ILE A 617 -1.19 35.73 20.37
CA ILE A 617 -1.33 36.71 19.28
C ILE A 617 -0.36 36.28 18.18
N ALA A 618 -0.85 36.10 16.96
CA ALA A 618 -0.02 36.04 15.76
C ALA A 618 -0.71 36.80 14.61
N MET A 619 -0.11 37.92 14.22
CA MET A 619 -0.40 38.68 13.00
C MET A 619 0.68 38.39 11.95
N LYS A 620 0.34 38.31 10.65
CA LYS A 620 1.24 38.81 9.58
C LYS A 620 0.54 39.18 8.26
N ILE A 621 0.37 40.49 8.11
CA ILE A 621 0.64 41.41 6.99
C ILE A 621 0.71 40.83 5.57
N ILE A 622 -0.20 41.35 4.73
CA ILE A 622 -0.33 41.24 3.28
C ILE A 622 0.72 42.12 2.59
N TYR A 623 1.35 41.63 1.51
CA TYR A 623 1.87 42.49 0.46
C TYR A 623 1.17 42.17 -0.85
N SER A 624 0.38 43.13 -1.32
CA SER A 624 0.07 43.28 -2.74
C SER A 624 1.26 43.97 -3.41
N VAL A 625 1.76 43.45 -4.51
CA VAL A 625 2.33 44.30 -5.56
C VAL A 625 1.92 43.71 -6.91
N SER A 626 1.35 44.61 -7.72
CA SER A 626 0.82 44.52 -9.10
C SER A 626 1.15 43.29 -9.94
#